data_AF-A0AAP0HCX5-F1
#
_entry.id   AF-A0AAP0HCX5-F1
#
_cell.length_a   1.000
_cell.length_b   1.000
_cell.length_c   1.000
_cell.angle_alpha   90.00
_cell.angle_beta   90.00
_cell.angle_gamma   90.00
#
_symmetry.space_group_name_H-M   'P 1'
#
loop_
_entity.id
_entity.type
_entity.pdbx_description
1 polymer ?
#
loop_
_entity_poly.entity_id
_entity_poly.type
_entity_poly.pdbx_seq_one_letter_code
_entity_poly.pdbx_strand_id
1 'polypeptide(L)'
;MEFADLYTKITELPVYQRFGKWKVVGYFPDIEIWKEVVEGVPKQDLKQVLTECAGAVSNNDFSTSQRLISELQQVVSVSGEPIQRLGAYMLEGLVARLSESGSSICKQHVSRELLSYTNILYKVCLCFKFGYMSANGAIAEAMKDENRVHIIECKIGEGSQWVSLIQTFAARHGGRLVYEQECEHRGPPEQAKRMRPKVVTLVEQEPNTNTTAFYPRFVEALDYYNAMFESMDARPPHENNERINVERHCLAKGMVNAIACEGDERVERHELVGKWRLRFMMAGFNRTR
;
A
#
# COMPACT_ATOMS: atom_id res chain seq x y z
N MET A 1 1.50 22.71 11.63
CA MET A 1 2.09 21.43 12.10
C MET A 1 3.42 21.31 11.39
N GLU A 2 4.53 21.45 12.11
CA GLU A 2 5.86 21.45 11.49
C GLU A 2 6.19 20.06 10.93
N PHE A 3 6.99 20.01 9.86
CA PHE A 3 7.39 18.77 9.17
C PHE A 3 7.97 17.71 10.14
N ALA A 4 8.69 18.15 11.17
CA ALA A 4 9.25 17.30 12.23
C ALA A 4 8.16 16.67 13.12
N ASP A 5 7.11 17.41 13.49
CA ASP A 5 6.03 16.90 14.36
C ASP A 5 5.21 15.82 13.66
N LEU A 6 4.95 16.00 12.35
CA LEU A 6 4.19 15.04 11.56
C LEU A 6 5.04 13.80 11.23
N TYR A 7 6.34 13.97 10.99
CA TYR A 7 7.29 12.87 10.81
C TYR A 7 7.38 11.99 12.07
N THR A 8 7.63 12.59 13.23
CA THR A 8 7.70 11.89 14.53
C THR A 8 6.41 11.15 14.84
N LYS A 9 5.25 11.83 14.72
CA LYS A 9 3.94 11.21 14.97
C LYS A 9 3.64 10.04 14.04
N ILE A 10 4.08 10.09 12.77
CA ILE A 10 3.84 9.01 11.81
C ILE A 10 4.78 7.83 12.06
N THR A 11 6.06 8.07 12.37
CA THR A 11 7.05 7.00 12.63
C THR A 11 6.83 6.27 13.96
N GLU A 12 6.11 6.89 14.90
CA GLU A 12 5.75 6.29 16.20
C GLU A 12 4.49 5.42 16.13
N LEU A 13 3.70 5.48 15.05
CA LEU A 13 2.50 4.65 14.92
C LEU A 13 2.90 3.15 14.81
N PRO A 14 2.25 2.24 15.56
CA PRO A 14 2.54 0.80 15.53
C PRO A 14 2.51 0.18 14.12
N VAL A 15 1.67 0.73 13.23
CA VAL A 15 1.56 0.29 11.84
C VAL A 15 2.86 0.53 11.04
N TYR A 16 3.65 1.57 11.34
CA TYR A 16 4.91 1.87 10.63
C TYR A 16 6.11 1.12 11.18
N GLN A 17 6.11 0.83 12.49
CA GLN A 17 7.15 0.01 13.11
C GLN A 17 7.16 -1.43 12.55
N ARG A 18 6.01 -1.91 12.03
CA ARG A 18 5.88 -3.22 11.38
C ARG A 18 6.59 -3.33 10.02
N PHE A 19 6.78 -2.23 9.29
CA PHE A 19 7.42 -2.21 7.96
C PHE A 19 8.95 -2.17 8.01
N GLY A 20 9.55 -2.06 9.20
CA GLY A 20 10.99 -1.90 9.40
C GLY A 20 11.61 -3.00 10.27
N LYS A 21 11.76 -4.23 9.73
CA LYS A 21 12.52 -5.37 10.27
C LYS A 21 11.92 -6.10 11.50
N TRP A 22 11.75 -7.42 11.36
CA TRP A 22 11.33 -8.34 12.43
C TRP A 22 12.45 -8.68 13.45
N LYS A 23 12.00 -8.94 14.71
CA LYS A 23 12.60 -9.53 15.96
C LYS A 23 12.68 -8.49 17.11
N VAL A 24 12.10 -8.68 18.31
CA VAL A 24 12.13 -9.82 19.26
C VAL A 24 10.87 -9.87 20.19
N VAL A 25 10.62 -11.08 20.72
CA VAL A 25 9.64 -11.58 21.72
C VAL A 25 9.83 -11.02 23.15
N GLY A 26 8.75 -10.92 23.96
CA GLY A 26 8.83 -10.85 25.43
C GLY A 26 7.47 -10.68 26.15
N TYR A 27 7.16 -11.61 27.09
CA TYR A 27 5.94 -11.76 27.92
C TYR A 27 5.83 -10.76 29.09
N PHE A 28 4.65 -10.64 29.74
CA PHE A 28 4.40 -10.68 31.21
C PHE A 28 2.88 -10.55 31.55
N PRO A 29 2.41 -10.94 32.76
CA PRO A 29 1.15 -11.66 32.98
C PRO A 29 0.07 -10.91 33.82
N ASP A 30 -1.10 -11.56 33.90
CA ASP A 30 -2.22 -11.49 34.84
C ASP A 30 -2.90 -10.16 35.18
N ILE A 31 -4.12 -10.01 34.65
CA ILE A 31 -5.29 -9.60 35.45
C ILE A 31 -6.41 -10.59 35.16
N GLU A 32 -6.64 -11.45 36.15
CA GLU A 32 -7.62 -12.51 36.15
C GLU A 32 -8.97 -12.01 36.69
N ILE A 33 -10.03 -12.67 36.20
CA ILE A 33 -11.34 -12.80 36.86
C ILE A 33 -12.21 -11.54 36.76
N TRP A 34 -13.04 -11.48 35.71
CA TRP A 34 -14.51 -11.49 35.85
C TRP A 34 -15.16 -11.90 34.52
N LYS A 35 -15.79 -13.09 34.55
CA LYS A 35 -16.92 -13.57 33.71
C LYS A 35 -16.63 -14.48 32.52
N GLU A 36 -15.95 -15.57 32.83
CA GLU A 36 -15.94 -16.88 32.13
C GLU A 36 -17.32 -17.60 32.08
N VAL A 37 -18.42 -16.90 31.81
CA VAL A 37 -19.75 -17.58 31.76
C VAL A 37 -20.48 -17.33 30.44
N VAL A 38 -19.82 -16.73 29.44
CA VAL A 38 -20.37 -16.60 28.09
C VAL A 38 -19.37 -17.10 27.04
N GLU A 39 -19.40 -18.41 26.80
CA GLU A 39 -19.33 -19.02 25.45
C GLU A 39 -17.96 -19.20 24.73
N GLY A 40 -17.02 -19.90 25.38
CA GLY A 40 -16.57 -21.26 24.98
C GLY A 40 -16.05 -21.65 23.58
N VAL A 41 -16.01 -20.79 22.56
CA VAL A 41 -15.29 -21.05 21.29
C VAL A 41 -14.40 -19.85 21.02
N PRO A 42 -13.07 -20.00 20.79
CA PRO A 42 -12.27 -18.86 20.35
C PRO A 42 -12.93 -18.31 19.10
N LYS A 43 -13.38 -17.04 19.11
CA LYS A 43 -13.69 -16.33 17.86
C LYS A 43 -12.41 -16.43 17.03
N GLN A 44 -12.42 -17.32 16.05
CA GLN A 44 -11.25 -17.59 15.23
C GLN A 44 -10.80 -16.26 14.63
N ASP A 45 -9.53 -15.90 14.79
CA ASP A 45 -8.99 -14.65 14.27
C ASP A 45 -9.31 -14.59 12.77
N LEU A 46 -10.05 -13.57 12.33
CA LEU A 46 -10.48 -13.45 10.94
C LEU A 46 -9.29 -13.50 9.97
N LYS A 47 -8.13 -12.98 10.40
CA LYS A 47 -6.88 -13.06 9.65
C LYS A 47 -6.40 -14.51 9.49
N GLN A 48 -6.53 -15.31 10.55
CA GLN A 48 -6.20 -16.73 10.53
C GLN A 48 -7.17 -17.50 9.62
N VAL A 49 -8.47 -17.25 9.70
CA VAL A 49 -9.47 -17.89 8.82
C VAL A 49 -9.19 -17.59 7.34
N LEU A 50 -8.87 -16.34 7.00
CA LEU A 50 -8.46 -15.94 5.64
C LEU A 50 -7.19 -16.69 5.18
N THR A 51 -6.20 -16.81 6.07
CA THR A 51 -4.94 -17.50 5.80
C THR A 51 -5.15 -19.00 5.58
N GLU A 52 -5.94 -19.65 6.44
CA GLU A 52 -6.29 -21.07 6.31
C GLU A 52 -7.09 -21.32 5.02
N CYS A 53 -8.01 -20.43 4.68
CA CYS A 53 -8.79 -20.53 3.44
C CYS A 53 -7.90 -20.46 2.21
N ALA A 54 -6.95 -19.52 2.15
CA ALA A 54 -5.99 -19.44 1.07
C ALA A 54 -5.08 -20.68 1.01
N GLY A 55 -4.70 -21.25 2.16
CA GLY A 55 -3.96 -22.50 2.23
C GLY A 55 -4.73 -23.67 1.62
N ALA A 56 -6.01 -23.81 1.98
CA ALA A 56 -6.90 -24.83 1.41
C ALA A 56 -7.07 -24.68 -0.11
N VAL A 57 -7.26 -23.45 -0.60
CA VAL A 57 -7.32 -23.14 -2.03
C VAL A 57 -6.01 -23.52 -2.73
N SER A 58 -4.86 -23.21 -2.13
CA SER A 58 -3.55 -23.56 -2.70
C SER A 58 -3.28 -25.05 -2.77
N ASN A 59 -3.85 -25.82 -1.84
CA ASN A 59 -3.71 -27.28 -1.77
C ASN A 59 -4.79 -28.02 -2.57
N ASN A 60 -5.70 -27.31 -3.26
CA ASN A 60 -6.88 -27.86 -3.92
C ASN A 60 -7.79 -28.67 -2.96
N ASP A 61 -7.84 -28.30 -1.68
CA ASP A 61 -8.78 -28.86 -0.71
C ASP A 61 -10.14 -28.15 -0.85
N PHE A 62 -10.95 -28.64 -1.78
CA PHE A 62 -12.27 -28.11 -2.10
C PHE A 62 -13.21 -28.12 -0.89
N SER A 63 -13.17 -29.18 -0.08
CA SER A 63 -14.05 -29.31 1.09
C SER A 63 -13.76 -28.25 2.15
N THR A 64 -12.49 -28.10 2.51
CA THR A 64 -12.07 -27.12 3.52
C THR A 64 -12.24 -25.70 3.01
N SER A 65 -11.85 -25.42 1.77
CA SER A 65 -12.02 -24.09 1.17
C SER A 65 -13.49 -23.68 1.08
N GLN A 66 -14.40 -24.56 0.67
CA GLN A 66 -15.83 -24.24 0.60
C GLN A 66 -16.41 -23.94 1.99
N ARG A 67 -16.06 -24.74 3.01
CA ARG A 67 -16.49 -24.50 4.39
C ARG A 67 -16.00 -23.15 4.91
N LEU A 68 -14.70 -22.86 4.74
CA LEU A 68 -14.09 -21.60 5.20
C LEU A 68 -14.65 -20.39 4.45
N ILE A 69 -14.94 -20.50 3.16
CA ILE A 69 -15.62 -19.45 2.39
C ILE A 69 -17.01 -19.16 2.98
N SER A 70 -17.80 -20.18 3.28
CA SER A 70 -19.12 -20.00 3.90
C SER A 70 -19.04 -19.35 5.27
N GLU A 71 -18.04 -19.71 6.09
CA GLU A 71 -17.78 -19.06 7.38
C GLU A 71 -17.39 -17.58 7.19
N LEU A 72 -16.47 -17.29 6.28
CA LEU A 72 -16.03 -15.92 5.97
C LEU A 72 -17.20 -15.05 5.51
N GLN A 73 -18.10 -15.55 4.66
CA GLN A 73 -19.29 -14.82 4.19
C GLN A 73 -20.20 -14.33 5.33
N GLN A 74 -20.20 -14.99 6.49
CA GLN A 74 -21.02 -14.59 7.64
C GLN A 74 -20.37 -13.49 8.50
N VAL A 75 -19.04 -13.33 8.43
CA VAL A 75 -18.28 -12.49 9.37
C VAL A 75 -17.61 -11.28 8.72
N VAL A 76 -17.37 -11.30 7.41
CA VAL A 76 -16.82 -10.16 6.68
C VAL A 76 -17.89 -9.11 6.40
N SER A 77 -17.50 -7.84 6.34
CA SER A 77 -18.42 -6.73 6.12
C SER A 77 -17.66 -5.55 5.54
N VAL A 78 -18.18 -4.94 4.46
CA VAL A 78 -17.61 -3.74 3.83
C VAL A 78 -17.78 -2.46 4.66
N SER A 79 -18.58 -2.52 5.73
CA SER A 79 -18.83 -1.40 6.64
C SER A 79 -18.38 -1.68 8.08
N GLY A 80 -17.73 -2.83 8.33
CA GLY A 80 -17.27 -3.25 9.65
C GLY A 80 -15.87 -2.72 10.00
N GLU A 81 -15.23 -3.39 10.95
CA GLU A 81 -13.84 -3.14 11.37
C GLU A 81 -12.84 -3.35 10.21
N PRO A 82 -11.62 -2.77 10.26
CA PRO A 82 -10.61 -2.87 9.20
C PRO A 82 -10.43 -4.28 8.62
N ILE A 83 -10.27 -5.28 9.50
CA ILE A 83 -10.06 -6.68 9.11
C ILE A 83 -11.29 -7.30 8.45
N GLN A 84 -12.50 -6.87 8.81
CA GLN A 84 -13.75 -7.34 8.20
C GLN A 84 -13.92 -6.80 6.78
N ARG A 85 -13.55 -5.54 6.56
CA ARG A 85 -13.60 -4.91 5.23
C ARG A 85 -12.53 -5.48 4.32
N LEU A 86 -11.30 -5.61 4.83
CA LEU A 86 -10.22 -6.31 4.14
C LEU A 86 -10.65 -7.73 3.76
N GLY A 87 -11.20 -8.47 4.73
CA GLY A 87 -11.69 -9.83 4.53
C GLY A 87 -12.74 -9.94 3.42
N ALA A 88 -13.64 -8.96 3.30
CA ALA A 88 -14.64 -8.95 2.23
C ALA A 88 -13.99 -8.88 0.83
N TYR A 89 -12.99 -8.01 0.63
CA TYR A 89 -12.28 -7.89 -0.64
C TYR A 89 -11.35 -9.08 -0.92
N MET A 90 -10.68 -9.62 0.09
CA MET A 90 -9.81 -10.78 -0.07
C MET A 90 -10.62 -12.05 -0.37
N LEU A 91 -11.78 -12.21 0.27
CA LEU A 91 -12.72 -13.30 -0.01
C LEU A 91 -13.22 -13.24 -1.45
N GLU A 92 -13.57 -12.06 -1.96
CA GLU A 92 -13.94 -11.87 -3.35
C GLU A 92 -12.82 -12.32 -4.30
N GLY A 93 -11.56 -11.99 -3.98
CA GLY A 93 -10.39 -12.47 -4.71
C GLY A 93 -10.26 -14.00 -4.71
N LEU A 94 -10.51 -14.66 -3.57
CA LEU A 94 -10.45 -16.13 -3.45
C LEU A 94 -11.56 -16.80 -4.26
N VAL A 95 -12.79 -16.28 -4.19
CA VAL A 95 -13.93 -16.77 -4.99
C VAL A 95 -13.68 -16.58 -6.48
N ALA A 96 -13.14 -15.42 -6.88
CA ALA A 96 -12.80 -15.14 -8.27
C ALA A 96 -11.68 -16.05 -8.80
N ARG A 97 -10.71 -16.40 -7.94
CA ARG A 97 -9.67 -17.38 -8.27
C ARG A 97 -10.26 -18.77 -8.54
N LEU A 98 -11.10 -19.26 -7.63
CA LEU A 98 -11.73 -20.59 -7.75
C LEU A 98 -12.68 -20.68 -8.95
N SER A 99 -13.33 -19.57 -9.30
CA SER A 99 -14.25 -19.50 -10.43
C SER A 99 -13.56 -19.18 -11.77
N GLU A 100 -12.23 -19.08 -11.79
CA GLU A 100 -11.42 -18.68 -12.95
C GLU A 100 -11.88 -17.35 -13.60
N SER A 101 -12.50 -16.47 -12.81
CA SER A 101 -13.11 -15.22 -13.28
C SER A 101 -12.20 -14.00 -13.10
N GLY A 102 -11.03 -14.16 -12.47
CA GLY A 102 -10.08 -13.08 -12.20
C GLY A 102 -9.68 -12.28 -13.43
N SER A 103 -9.53 -12.94 -14.59
CA SER A 103 -9.13 -12.33 -15.86
C SER A 103 -10.05 -11.19 -16.30
N SER A 104 -11.36 -11.33 -16.08
CA SER A 104 -12.39 -10.33 -16.41
C SER A 104 -12.32 -9.08 -15.52
N ILE A 105 -11.96 -9.27 -14.25
CA ILE A 105 -11.88 -8.19 -13.24
C ILE A 105 -10.54 -7.45 -13.37
N CYS A 106 -9.45 -8.16 -13.64
CA CYS A 106 -8.11 -7.60 -13.77
C CYS A 106 -7.91 -6.75 -15.04
N LYS A 107 -8.58 -7.10 -16.15
CA LYS A 107 -8.47 -6.40 -17.45
C LYS A 107 -9.29 -5.11 -17.54
N GLN A 108 -10.11 -4.80 -16.53
CA GLN A 108 -10.92 -3.60 -16.51
C GLN A 108 -10.03 -2.34 -16.56
N HIS A 109 -10.23 -1.54 -17.61
CA HIS A 109 -9.41 -0.37 -17.90
C HIS A 109 -9.49 0.68 -16.78
N VAL A 110 -8.37 1.35 -16.55
CA VAL A 110 -8.25 2.48 -15.63
C VAL A 110 -9.09 3.64 -16.20
N SER A 111 -10.26 3.91 -15.59
CA SER A 111 -11.08 5.07 -15.97
C SER A 111 -10.44 6.37 -15.45
N ARG A 112 -10.83 7.51 -16.04
CA ARG A 112 -10.39 8.85 -15.59
C ARG A 112 -10.78 9.13 -14.13
N GLU A 113 -11.80 8.45 -13.62
CA GLU A 113 -12.25 8.50 -12.23
C GLU A 113 -11.26 7.81 -11.28
N LEU A 114 -10.48 6.83 -11.74
CA LEU A 114 -9.46 6.18 -10.89
C LEU A 114 -8.27 7.11 -10.55
N LEU A 115 -7.98 8.09 -11.42
CA LEU A 115 -6.96 9.11 -11.16
C LEU A 115 -7.37 10.04 -10.00
N SER A 116 -8.66 10.37 -9.89
CA SER A 116 -9.16 11.18 -8.76
C SER A 116 -9.11 10.38 -7.45
N TYR A 117 -9.44 9.08 -7.47
CA TYR A 117 -9.34 8.21 -6.29
C TYR A 117 -7.90 7.96 -5.84
N THR A 118 -6.94 7.93 -6.78
CA THR A 118 -5.52 7.81 -6.44
C THR A 118 -5.04 9.01 -5.62
N ASN A 119 -5.50 10.24 -5.93
CA ASN A 119 -5.21 11.40 -5.09
C ASN A 119 -5.85 11.34 -3.71
N ILE A 120 -7.07 10.80 -3.64
CA ILE A 120 -7.76 10.57 -2.37
C ILE A 120 -7.01 9.52 -1.55
N LEU A 121 -6.44 8.48 -2.17
CA LEU A 121 -5.61 7.48 -1.47
C LEU A 121 -4.40 8.15 -0.79
N TYR A 122 -3.70 9.06 -1.46
CA TYR A 122 -2.60 9.82 -0.84
C TYR A 122 -3.07 10.77 0.25
N LYS A 123 -4.31 11.26 0.16
CA LYS A 123 -4.92 12.02 1.24
C LYS A 123 -5.23 11.12 2.42
N VAL A 124 -6.00 10.05 2.23
CA VAL A 124 -6.69 9.20 3.23
C VAL A 124 -5.81 8.09 3.84
N CYS A 125 -4.90 7.48 3.08
CA CYS A 125 -3.99 6.48 3.62
C CYS A 125 -2.73 7.15 4.17
N LEU A 126 -2.45 6.96 5.47
CA LEU A 126 -1.24 7.53 6.07
C LEU A 126 0.01 6.97 5.38
N CYS A 127 0.07 5.67 5.10
CA CYS A 127 1.27 5.01 4.54
C CYS A 127 1.70 5.64 3.21
N PHE A 128 0.74 5.91 2.33
CA PHE A 128 0.99 6.61 1.07
C PHE A 128 1.40 8.08 1.28
N LYS A 129 0.73 8.79 2.20
CA LYS A 129 1.08 10.18 2.55
C LYS A 129 2.52 10.29 3.05
N PHE A 130 2.95 9.35 3.89
CA PHE A 130 4.31 9.31 4.42
C PHE A 130 5.37 9.15 3.34
N GLY A 131 5.13 8.28 2.35
CA GLY A 131 6.04 8.09 1.22
C GLY A 131 6.29 9.39 0.46
N TYR A 132 5.22 10.12 0.15
CA TYR A 132 5.29 11.42 -0.53
C TYR A 132 5.95 12.50 0.31
N MET A 133 5.61 12.59 1.59
CA MET A 133 6.25 13.54 2.50
C MET A 133 7.74 13.28 2.66
N SER A 134 8.16 12.01 2.75
CA SER A 134 9.56 11.63 2.87
C SER A 134 10.33 11.96 1.59
N ALA A 135 9.76 11.66 0.41
CA ALA A 135 10.33 12.05 -0.87
C ALA A 135 10.48 13.57 -0.99
N ASN A 136 9.44 14.32 -0.61
CA ASN A 136 9.47 15.78 -0.62
C ASN A 136 10.55 16.34 0.32
N GLY A 137 10.72 15.77 1.52
CA GLY A 137 11.81 16.15 2.43
C GLY A 137 13.19 15.94 1.80
N ALA A 138 13.42 14.79 1.17
CA ALA A 138 14.67 14.50 0.48
C ALA A 138 14.95 15.46 -0.70
N ILE A 139 13.92 15.81 -1.47
CA ILE A 139 14.03 16.80 -2.55
C ILE A 139 14.34 18.19 -1.99
N ALA A 140 13.62 18.62 -0.95
CA ALA A 140 13.80 19.94 -0.34
C ALA A 140 15.22 20.14 0.20
N GLU A 141 15.78 19.10 0.82
CA GLU A 141 17.17 19.07 1.32
C GLU A 141 18.18 19.10 0.18
N ALA A 142 18.02 18.25 -0.84
CA ALA A 142 18.95 18.18 -1.98
C ALA A 142 18.98 19.48 -2.81
N MET A 143 17.87 20.23 -2.81
CA MET A 143 17.69 21.48 -3.56
C MET A 143 17.75 22.72 -2.66
N LYS A 144 18.27 22.63 -1.43
CA LYS A 144 18.24 23.76 -0.46
C LYS A 144 18.97 25.02 -0.95
N ASP A 145 20.09 24.84 -1.66
CA ASP A 145 20.95 25.92 -2.16
C ASP A 145 20.70 26.27 -3.65
N GLU A 146 19.66 25.69 -4.26
CA GLU A 146 19.34 25.88 -5.68
C GLU A 146 18.28 26.97 -5.89
N ASN A 147 18.56 27.92 -6.77
CA ASN A 147 17.63 29.00 -7.10
C ASN A 147 16.57 28.58 -8.13
N ARG A 148 16.83 27.50 -8.88
CA ARG A 148 15.90 26.96 -9.87
C ARG A 148 15.79 25.44 -9.73
N VAL A 149 14.58 24.96 -9.47
CA VAL A 149 14.28 23.55 -9.28
C VAL A 149 13.45 23.07 -10.47
N HIS A 150 13.88 21.99 -11.12
CA HIS A 150 13.09 21.30 -12.14
C HIS A 150 12.67 19.93 -11.59
N ILE A 151 11.36 19.70 -11.46
CA ILE A 151 10.79 18.42 -11.03
C ILE A 151 10.22 17.72 -12.25
N ILE A 152 10.61 16.45 -12.44
CA ILE A 152 10.08 15.54 -13.46
C ILE A 152 9.37 14.40 -12.74
N GLU A 153 8.06 14.26 -12.95
CA GLU A 153 7.25 13.17 -12.40
C GLU A 153 6.92 12.12 -13.47
N CYS A 154 7.36 10.88 -13.27
CA CYS A 154 7.16 9.76 -14.22
C CYS A 154 5.83 8.99 -14.00
N LYS A 155 4.84 9.57 -13.33
CA LYS A 155 3.48 9.01 -13.22
C LYS A 155 2.45 10.13 -13.38
N ILE A 156 1.29 9.78 -13.94
CA ILE A 156 0.17 10.72 -14.04
C ILE A 156 -0.49 10.83 -12.66
N GLY A 157 -0.15 11.88 -11.90
CA GLY A 157 -0.91 12.37 -10.75
C GLY A 157 -1.57 13.72 -11.03
N GLU A 158 -2.48 14.18 -10.16
CA GLU A 158 -3.04 15.55 -10.22
C GLU A 158 -2.13 16.59 -9.53
N GLY A 159 -0.86 16.26 -9.27
CA GLY A 159 0.13 17.18 -8.68
C GLY A 159 -0.07 17.49 -7.19
N SER A 160 -0.95 16.76 -6.49
CA SER A 160 -1.24 16.96 -5.06
C SER A 160 0.00 16.79 -4.16
N GLN A 161 0.94 15.92 -4.54
CA GLN A 161 2.24 15.76 -3.87
C GLN A 161 3.02 17.08 -3.78
N TRP A 162 3.01 17.86 -4.87
CA TRP A 162 3.93 18.98 -5.06
C TRP A 162 3.50 20.24 -4.33
N VAL A 163 2.24 20.35 -3.89
CA VAL A 163 1.70 21.55 -3.21
C VAL A 163 2.60 21.97 -2.04
N SER A 164 3.00 21.02 -1.19
CA SER A 164 3.88 21.29 -0.04
C SER A 164 5.28 21.77 -0.45
N LEU A 165 5.85 21.20 -1.52
CA LEU A 165 7.14 21.63 -2.06
C LEU A 165 7.05 23.00 -2.69
N ILE A 166 6.01 23.27 -3.48
CA ILE A 166 5.76 24.57 -4.10
C ILE A 166 5.70 25.66 -3.02
N GLN A 167 4.93 25.44 -1.95
CA GLN A 167 4.87 26.37 -0.82
C GLN A 167 6.24 26.58 -0.17
N THR A 168 6.99 25.49 0.05
CA THR A 168 8.33 25.53 0.65
C THR A 168 9.33 26.34 -0.19
N PHE A 169 9.32 26.16 -1.52
CA PHE A 169 10.23 26.89 -2.42
C PHE A 169 9.77 28.32 -2.69
N ALA A 170 8.47 28.59 -2.74
CA ALA A 170 7.92 29.95 -2.90
C ALA A 170 8.25 30.85 -1.71
N ALA A 171 8.41 30.28 -0.51
CA ALA A 171 8.84 31.01 0.68
C ALA A 171 10.34 31.42 0.64
N ARG A 172 11.14 30.90 -0.30
CA ARG A 172 12.57 31.23 -0.42
C ARG A 172 12.77 32.47 -1.26
N HIS A 173 13.67 33.36 -0.84
CA HIS A 173 13.98 34.57 -1.58
C HIS A 173 14.59 34.23 -2.96
N GLY A 174 13.87 34.55 -4.04
CA GLY A 174 14.31 34.25 -5.42
C GLY A 174 14.12 32.79 -5.86
N GLY A 175 13.45 31.95 -5.06
CA GLY A 175 13.19 30.55 -5.40
C GLY A 175 12.22 30.41 -6.57
N ARG A 176 12.63 29.72 -7.64
CA ARG A 176 11.78 29.39 -8.79
C ARG A 176 11.65 27.89 -8.98
N LEU A 177 10.44 27.37 -8.89
CA LEU A 177 10.14 25.98 -9.21
C LEU A 177 9.51 25.87 -10.60
N VAL A 178 10.06 25.00 -11.43
CA VAL A 178 9.51 24.56 -12.71
C VAL A 178 9.10 23.10 -12.51
N TYR A 179 7.83 22.82 -12.77
CA TYR A 179 7.26 21.48 -12.70
C TYR A 179 6.89 21.05 -14.12
N GLU A 180 7.48 19.95 -14.57
CA GLU A 180 7.11 19.30 -15.83
C GLU A 180 6.62 17.88 -15.53
N GLN A 181 5.49 17.54 -16.11
CA GLN A 181 4.91 16.20 -15.99
C GLN A 181 5.27 15.42 -17.25
N GLU A 182 6.03 14.33 -17.09
CA GLU A 182 6.37 13.44 -18.20
C GLU A 182 5.50 12.19 -18.16
N CYS A 183 4.76 11.95 -19.25
CA CYS A 183 3.95 10.76 -19.45
C CYS A 183 4.84 9.57 -19.83
N GLU A 184 5.43 8.87 -18.86
CA GLU A 184 6.02 7.56 -19.15
C GLU A 184 5.87 6.56 -18.01
N HIS A 185 5.18 5.45 -18.29
CA HIS A 185 4.97 4.38 -17.32
C HIS A 185 6.30 3.70 -16.99
N ARG A 186 6.81 3.88 -15.77
CA ARG A 186 7.96 3.13 -15.21
C ARG A 186 9.18 3.14 -16.17
N GLY A 187 9.72 4.32 -16.44
CA GLY A 187 11.00 4.43 -17.13
C GLY A 187 12.13 3.72 -16.36
N PRO A 188 13.03 2.98 -17.04
CA PRO A 188 14.15 2.32 -16.38
C PRO A 188 15.11 3.34 -15.76
N PRO A 189 15.79 3.05 -14.63
CA PRO A 189 16.69 4.01 -13.96
C PRO A 189 17.75 4.63 -14.89
N GLU A 190 18.18 3.91 -15.92
CA GLU A 190 19.09 4.34 -16.97
C GLU A 190 18.57 5.56 -17.73
N GLN A 191 17.25 5.65 -17.98
CA GLN A 191 16.62 6.80 -18.61
C GLN A 191 16.69 8.03 -17.68
N ALA A 192 16.36 7.85 -16.40
CA ALA A 192 16.50 8.90 -15.40
C ALA A 192 17.96 9.38 -15.33
N LYS A 193 18.94 8.49 -15.45
CA LYS A 193 20.36 8.85 -15.41
C LYS A 193 20.78 9.78 -16.55
N ARG A 194 20.20 9.63 -17.75
CA ARG A 194 20.51 10.48 -18.92
C ARG A 194 20.14 11.95 -18.70
N MET A 195 19.14 12.22 -17.88
CA MET A 195 18.72 13.57 -17.50
C MET A 195 19.67 14.24 -16.50
N ARG A 196 20.67 13.50 -15.98
CA ARG A 196 21.63 13.96 -14.96
C ARG A 196 20.95 14.63 -13.75
N PRO A 197 19.96 13.98 -13.11
CA PRO A 197 19.23 14.57 -12.00
C PRO A 197 20.15 14.76 -10.79
N LYS A 198 19.93 15.84 -10.03
CA LYS A 198 20.62 16.08 -8.76
C LYS A 198 20.18 15.08 -7.68
N VAL A 199 18.89 14.71 -7.69
CA VAL A 199 18.29 13.74 -6.79
C VAL A 199 17.21 12.95 -7.54
N VAL A 200 17.07 11.66 -7.22
CA VAL A 200 15.93 10.84 -7.66
C VAL A 200 15.32 10.22 -6.42
N THR A 201 14.01 10.37 -6.27
CA THR A 201 13.23 9.75 -5.20
C THR A 201 12.31 8.69 -5.79
N LEU A 202 12.39 7.46 -5.29
CA LEU A 202 11.47 6.38 -5.61
C LEU A 202 10.58 6.11 -4.40
N VAL A 203 9.27 6.17 -4.58
CA VAL A 203 8.27 5.71 -3.61
C VAL A 203 7.59 4.49 -4.21
N GLU A 204 7.76 3.33 -3.59
CA GLU A 204 7.25 2.06 -4.07
C GLU A 204 6.50 1.33 -2.97
N GLN A 205 5.50 0.52 -3.35
CA GLN A 205 4.76 -0.33 -2.43
C GLN A 205 5.58 -1.61 -2.18
N GLU A 206 5.71 -2.05 -0.92
CA GLU A 206 6.61 -3.15 -0.54
C GLU A 206 5.99 -4.57 -0.34
N PRO A 207 4.84 -4.99 -0.88
CA PRO A 207 4.46 -6.40 -0.77
C PRO A 207 5.28 -7.24 -1.77
N ASN A 208 5.84 -8.38 -1.34
CA ASN A 208 6.55 -9.31 -2.23
C ASN A 208 5.56 -10.10 -3.10
N THR A 209 4.90 -9.42 -4.03
CA THR A 209 3.83 -10.02 -4.84
C THR A 209 4.32 -10.48 -6.20
N ASN A 210 5.46 -10.03 -6.71
CA ASN A 210 5.81 -10.36 -8.11
C ASN A 210 6.35 -11.80 -8.32
N THR A 211 7.19 -12.35 -7.45
CA THR A 211 7.90 -13.63 -7.73
C THR A 211 7.44 -14.82 -6.88
N THR A 212 6.40 -14.64 -6.08
CA THR A 212 5.92 -15.63 -5.11
C THR A 212 4.77 -16.46 -5.66
N ALA A 213 4.75 -17.75 -5.29
CA ALA A 213 3.59 -18.61 -5.50
C ALA A 213 2.34 -18.05 -4.80
N PHE A 214 1.16 -18.54 -5.18
CA PHE A 214 -0.12 -18.01 -4.70
C PHE A 214 -0.24 -17.86 -3.18
N TYR A 215 -0.01 -18.93 -2.42
CA TYR A 215 -0.23 -18.88 -0.96
C TYR A 215 0.70 -17.89 -0.24
N PRO A 216 2.04 -17.93 -0.42
CA PRO A 216 2.92 -16.91 0.16
C PRO A 216 2.55 -15.48 -0.27
N ARG A 217 2.14 -15.31 -1.53
CA ARG A 217 1.68 -14.02 -2.05
C ARG A 217 0.41 -13.53 -1.38
N PHE A 218 -0.53 -14.41 -1.09
CA PHE A 218 -1.76 -14.10 -0.38
C PHE A 218 -1.45 -13.61 1.04
N VAL A 219 -0.56 -14.29 1.76
CA VAL A 219 -0.17 -13.91 3.13
C VAL A 219 0.51 -12.54 3.16
N GLU A 220 1.45 -12.30 2.24
CA GLU A 220 2.11 -11.00 2.09
C GLU A 220 1.11 -9.88 1.73
N ALA A 221 0.14 -10.17 0.86
CA ALA A 221 -0.91 -9.22 0.52
C ALA A 221 -1.83 -8.94 1.72
N LEU A 222 -2.22 -9.98 2.47
CA LEU A 222 -3.04 -9.85 3.68
C LEU A 222 -2.37 -8.93 4.70
N ASP A 223 -1.09 -9.14 4.98
CA ASP A 223 -0.32 -8.32 5.92
C ASP A 223 -0.20 -6.87 5.45
N TYR A 224 0.15 -6.67 4.18
CA TYR A 224 0.26 -5.35 3.58
C TYR A 224 -1.06 -4.59 3.64
N TYR A 225 -2.14 -5.15 3.10
CA TYR A 225 -3.43 -4.47 3.05
C TYR A 225 -4.07 -4.32 4.43
N ASN A 226 -3.80 -5.21 5.39
CA ASN A 226 -4.26 -5.01 6.78
C ASN A 226 -3.67 -3.74 7.39
N ALA A 227 -2.38 -3.49 7.20
CA ALA A 227 -1.77 -2.24 7.65
C ALA A 227 -2.36 -1.00 6.94
N MET A 228 -2.71 -1.11 5.65
CA MET A 228 -3.39 -0.02 4.93
C MET A 228 -4.80 0.25 5.49
N PHE A 229 -5.56 -0.83 5.69
CA PHE A 229 -6.70 -1.01 6.59
C PHE A 229 -6.64 -0.11 7.82
N GLU A 230 -5.78 -0.51 8.76
CA GLU A 230 -5.59 0.13 10.05
C GLU A 230 -5.18 1.60 9.91
N SER A 231 -4.35 1.94 8.90
CA SER A 231 -3.87 3.31 8.69
C SER A 231 -4.96 4.31 8.28
N MET A 232 -6.01 3.84 7.59
CA MET A 232 -7.14 4.68 7.18
C MET A 232 -8.11 4.90 8.33
N ASP A 233 -8.29 3.89 9.20
CA ASP A 233 -9.17 3.97 10.38
C ASP A 233 -8.55 4.70 11.57
N ALA A 234 -7.25 4.97 11.54
CA ALA A 234 -6.61 5.90 12.46
C ALA A 234 -7.11 7.36 12.32
N ARG A 235 -8.01 7.64 11.37
CA ARG A 235 -8.53 8.97 11.07
C ARG A 235 -9.98 9.14 11.50
N PRO A 236 -10.43 10.38 11.71
CA PRO A 236 -11.77 10.61 12.22
C PRO A 236 -12.86 10.18 11.21
N PRO A 237 -14.05 9.73 11.69
CA PRO A 237 -15.11 9.15 10.85
C PRO A 237 -15.75 10.08 9.80
N HIS A 238 -15.48 11.39 9.81
CA HIS A 238 -16.13 12.33 8.89
C HIS A 238 -15.63 12.27 7.44
N GLU A 239 -14.58 11.48 7.15
CA GLU A 239 -14.03 11.26 5.79
C GLU A 239 -14.51 9.92 5.15
N ASN A 240 -15.63 9.35 5.64
CA ASN A 240 -16.01 7.96 5.34
C ASN A 240 -16.26 7.66 3.84
N ASN A 241 -16.83 8.60 3.09
CA ASN A 241 -17.09 8.39 1.65
C ASN A 241 -15.81 8.35 0.83
N GLU A 242 -14.81 9.16 1.19
CA GLU A 242 -13.50 9.14 0.54
C GLU A 242 -12.76 7.84 0.83
N ARG A 243 -12.79 7.35 2.07
CA ARG A 243 -12.27 6.04 2.48
C ARG A 243 -12.89 4.90 1.66
N ILE A 244 -14.23 4.81 1.61
CA ILE A 244 -14.94 3.74 0.90
C ILE A 244 -14.54 3.72 -0.59
N ASN A 245 -14.45 4.89 -1.21
CA ASN A 245 -14.06 5.00 -2.61
C ASN A 245 -12.60 4.53 -2.83
N VAL A 246 -11.69 4.87 -1.91
CA VAL A 246 -10.30 4.41 -1.96
C VAL A 246 -10.21 2.89 -1.78
N GLU A 247 -10.90 2.33 -0.79
CA GLU A 247 -10.93 0.88 -0.56
C GLU A 247 -11.43 0.13 -1.79
N ARG A 248 -12.57 0.57 -2.34
CA ARG A 248 -13.23 -0.08 -3.48
C ARG A 248 -12.49 0.11 -4.80
N HIS A 249 -12.02 1.32 -5.10
CA HIS A 249 -11.50 1.64 -6.43
C HIS A 249 -9.98 1.52 -6.51
N CYS A 250 -9.24 1.78 -5.43
CA CYS A 250 -7.78 1.67 -5.44
C CYS A 250 -7.29 0.33 -4.88
N LEU A 251 -7.68 -0.01 -3.65
CA LEU A 251 -7.08 -1.16 -2.95
C LEU A 251 -7.64 -2.51 -3.42
N ALA A 252 -8.96 -2.60 -3.64
CA ALA A 252 -9.61 -3.85 -4.07
C ALA A 252 -9.06 -4.37 -5.39
N LYS A 253 -8.78 -3.48 -6.35
CA LYS A 253 -8.18 -3.89 -7.63
C LYS A 253 -6.82 -4.56 -7.45
N GLY A 254 -5.96 -3.99 -6.59
CA GLY A 254 -4.66 -4.58 -6.28
C GLY A 254 -4.77 -5.93 -5.57
N MET A 255 -5.71 -6.05 -4.62
CA MET A 255 -6.00 -7.30 -3.93
C MET A 255 -6.46 -8.40 -4.90
N VAL A 256 -7.49 -8.14 -5.71
CA VAL A 256 -7.99 -9.12 -6.67
C VAL A 256 -6.92 -9.47 -7.70
N ASN A 257 -6.11 -8.51 -8.16
CA ASN A 257 -5.02 -8.80 -9.08
C ASN A 257 -3.96 -9.73 -8.47
N ALA A 258 -3.59 -9.52 -7.20
CA ALA A 258 -2.65 -10.37 -6.50
C ALA A 258 -3.20 -11.79 -6.23
N ILE A 259 -4.50 -11.91 -5.96
CA ILE A 259 -5.13 -13.16 -5.49
C ILE A 259 -5.68 -13.98 -6.66
N ALA A 260 -6.39 -13.38 -7.61
CA ALA A 260 -7.16 -14.10 -8.62
C ALA A 260 -6.43 -14.23 -9.98
N CYS A 261 -5.43 -13.40 -10.26
CA CYS A 261 -4.76 -13.35 -11.56
C CYS A 261 -3.38 -14.01 -11.53
N GLU A 262 -3.00 -14.66 -12.64
CA GLU A 262 -1.70 -15.32 -12.85
C GLU A 262 -1.14 -14.96 -14.24
N GLY A 263 0.13 -15.29 -14.48
CA GLY A 263 0.76 -15.08 -15.80
C GLY A 263 0.62 -13.63 -16.29
N ASP A 264 0.41 -13.44 -17.59
CA ASP A 264 0.32 -12.12 -18.21
C ASP A 264 -0.92 -11.31 -17.78
N GLU A 265 -1.92 -11.97 -17.18
CA GLU A 265 -3.14 -11.31 -16.69
C GLU A 265 -2.92 -10.57 -15.36
N ARG A 266 -1.85 -10.94 -14.64
CA ARG A 266 -1.46 -10.26 -13.42
C ARG A 266 -0.57 -9.07 -13.74
N VAL A 267 -1.11 -7.87 -13.59
CA VAL A 267 -0.49 -6.60 -14.02
C VAL A 267 0.11 -5.82 -12.84
N GLU A 268 -0.42 -5.98 -11.62
CA GLU A 268 0.12 -5.37 -10.41
C GLU A 268 1.21 -6.26 -9.82
N ARG A 269 2.45 -5.83 -10.03
CA ARG A 269 3.66 -6.58 -9.71
C ARG A 269 4.60 -5.70 -8.92
N HIS A 270 4.43 -5.71 -7.61
CA HIS A 270 5.30 -5.00 -6.69
C HIS A 270 6.59 -5.78 -6.46
N GLU A 271 7.69 -5.06 -6.35
CA GLU A 271 9.02 -5.63 -6.15
C GLU A 271 9.62 -5.11 -4.85
N LEU A 272 10.36 -5.98 -4.17
CA LEU A 272 11.10 -5.60 -2.98
C LEU A 272 12.05 -4.43 -3.27
N VAL A 273 12.16 -3.49 -2.32
CA VAL A 273 13.06 -2.34 -2.40
C VAL A 273 14.51 -2.73 -2.69
N GLY A 274 14.95 -3.91 -2.24
CA GLY A 274 16.28 -4.45 -2.55
C GLY A 274 16.53 -4.62 -4.05
N LYS A 275 15.51 -5.04 -4.83
CA LYS A 275 15.61 -5.17 -6.28
C LYS A 275 15.74 -3.81 -6.95
N TRP A 276 14.91 -2.84 -6.55
CA TRP A 276 15.02 -1.46 -7.04
C TRP A 276 16.38 -0.85 -6.69
N ARG A 277 16.86 -1.04 -5.47
CA ARG A 277 18.18 -0.57 -5.04
C ARG A 277 19.29 -1.12 -5.94
N LEU A 278 19.26 -2.40 -6.27
CA LEU A 278 20.23 -3.01 -7.18
C LEU A 278 20.15 -2.38 -8.58
N ARG A 279 18.95 -2.19 -9.14
CA ARG A 279 18.78 -1.54 -10.46
C ARG A 279 19.31 -0.11 -10.48
N PHE A 280 19.01 0.69 -9.45
CA PHE A 280 19.56 2.03 -9.32
C PHE A 280 21.08 2.04 -9.21
N MET A 281 21.65 1.11 -8.42
CA MET A 281 23.10 0.96 -8.31
C MET A 281 23.75 0.56 -9.64
N MET A 282 23.14 -0.38 -10.38
CA MET A 282 23.60 -0.82 -11.70
C MET A 282 23.51 0.30 -12.76
N ALA A 283 22.50 1.18 -12.65
CA ALA A 283 22.39 2.39 -13.47
C ALA A 283 23.33 3.53 -13.01
N GLY A 284 24.20 3.29 -12.02
CA GLY A 284 25.22 4.24 -11.56
C GLY A 284 24.72 5.31 -10.60
N PHE A 285 23.61 5.08 -9.90
CA PHE A 285 23.17 5.94 -8.79
C PHE A 285 23.80 5.50 -7.46
N ASN A 286 24.03 6.47 -6.60
CA ASN A 286 24.47 6.27 -5.22
C ASN A 286 23.36 6.68 -4.27
N ARG A 287 23.30 6.04 -3.10
CA ARG A 287 22.34 6.39 -2.06
C ARG A 287 22.69 7.78 -1.51
N THR A 288 21.68 8.64 -1.34
CA THR A 288 21.80 9.86 -0.54
C THR A 288 22.12 9.48 0.91
N ARG A 289 23.09 10.18 1.51
CA ARG A 289 23.46 9.96 2.92
C ARG A 289 22.36 10.41 3.86
#